data_AF-A0A0N8PQU3-F1
#
_entry.id   AF-A0A0N8PQU3-F1
#
_cell.length_a   1.000
_cell.length_b   1.000
_cell.length_c   1.000
_cell.angle_alpha   90.00
_cell.angle_beta   90.00
_cell.angle_gamma   90.00
#
_symmetry.space_group_name_H-M   'P 1'
#
loop_
_entity.id
_entity.type
_entity.pdbx_description
1 polymer ?
#
loop_
_entity_poly.entity_id
_entity_poly.type
_entity_poly.pdbx_seq_one_letter_code
_entity_poly.pdbx_strand_id
1 'polypeptide(L)'
;MEGAGVTQFGEPFKSRYIDVPNEPLFAFGFGMSYTTFAYRNLVVETPEIAPDGELLVTVEVANTGSRAGSEIAQLYVHDLVASVTRPVRELKAFQRVALDAGESRTLRFAVPAESLGFTGPDMRRRVEPGAFALWVGPSSAEGLEGAFAVR
;
A
#
# COMPACT_ATOMS: atom_id res chain seq x y z
N MET A 1 36.83 31.64 23.65
CA MET A 1 36.33 30.29 24.00
C MET A 1 35.11 30.04 23.15
N GLU A 2 35.30 29.42 21.98
CA GLU A 2 34.21 28.97 21.12
C GLU A 2 33.42 27.90 21.87
N GLY A 3 32.15 28.17 22.15
CA GLY A 3 31.22 27.16 22.60
C GLY A 3 30.90 26.26 21.42
N ALA A 4 31.43 25.04 21.41
CA ALA A 4 31.05 24.01 20.47
C ALA A 4 29.55 23.72 20.65
N GLY A 5 28.72 24.33 19.81
CA GLY A 5 27.32 23.96 19.68
C GLY A 5 27.24 22.49 19.31
N VAL A 6 26.47 21.72 20.06
CA VAL A 6 26.22 20.32 19.76
C VAL A 6 25.41 20.28 18.47
N THR A 7 26.03 19.93 17.35
CA THR A 7 25.32 19.66 16.10
C THR A 7 24.52 18.37 16.28
N GLN A 8 23.31 18.46 16.83
CA GLN A 8 22.48 17.31 17.14
C GLN A 8 21.81 16.70 15.90
N PHE A 9 21.73 17.43 14.77
CA PHE A 9 21.03 16.96 13.58
C PHE A 9 21.77 17.35 12.29
N GLY A 10 22.13 16.36 11.48
CA GLY A 10 22.66 16.54 10.12
C GLY A 10 21.63 17.00 9.09
N GLU A 11 20.35 17.14 9.47
CA GLU A 11 19.29 17.70 8.64
C GLU A 11 18.29 18.51 9.50
N PRO A 12 18.14 19.83 9.29
CA PRO A 12 17.19 20.63 10.04
C PRO A 12 15.75 20.53 9.48
N PHE A 13 14.75 20.59 10.38
CA PHE A 13 13.30 20.75 10.14
C PHE A 13 12.54 19.62 9.40
N LYS A 14 12.20 18.53 10.11
CA LYS A 14 11.21 17.53 9.67
C LYS A 14 10.08 17.40 10.70
N SER A 15 8.88 17.02 10.26
CA SER A 15 7.77 16.67 11.16
C SER A 15 8.10 15.37 11.88
N ARG A 16 8.71 15.48 13.07
CA ARG A 16 9.13 14.32 13.86
C ARG A 16 9.23 14.62 15.36
N TYR A 17 9.07 13.59 16.18
CA TYR A 17 9.48 13.60 17.59
C TYR A 17 11.02 13.74 17.72
N ILE A 18 11.46 14.32 18.84
CA ILE A 18 12.86 14.69 19.09
C ILE A 18 13.66 13.51 19.66
N ASP A 19 13.01 12.67 20.46
CA ASP A 19 13.60 11.68 21.35
C ASP A 19 13.10 10.24 21.10
N VAL A 20 12.12 10.07 20.21
CA VAL A 20 11.58 8.76 19.84
C VAL A 20 11.48 8.59 18.31
N PRO A 21 11.58 7.35 17.81
CA PRO A 21 11.24 7.03 16.42
C PRO A 21 9.80 7.46 16.10
N ASN A 22 9.56 7.87 14.84
CA ASN A 22 8.23 8.29 14.38
C ASN A 22 7.46 7.17 13.69
N GLU A 23 8.15 6.08 13.42
CA GLU A 23 7.58 4.90 12.78
C GLU A 23 6.64 4.18 13.75
N PRO A 24 5.50 3.66 13.26
CA PRO A 24 4.60 2.89 14.12
C PRO A 24 5.31 1.62 14.58
N LEU A 25 5.15 1.29 15.87
CA LEU A 25 5.66 0.02 16.41
C LEU A 25 5.03 -1.18 15.68
N PHE A 26 3.74 -1.07 15.35
CA PHE A 26 3.00 -2.01 14.51
C PHE A 26 2.16 -1.22 13.51
N ALA A 27 2.44 -1.40 12.23
CA ALA A 27 1.72 -0.74 11.15
C ALA A 27 0.27 -1.25 11.04
N PHE A 28 -0.58 -0.49 10.36
CA PHE A 28 -1.93 -0.95 10.07
C PHE A 28 -1.89 -2.24 9.23
N GLY A 29 -2.75 -3.20 9.58
CA GLY A 29 -2.78 -4.51 8.92
C GLY A 29 -1.66 -5.47 9.36
N PHE A 30 -0.74 -5.06 10.25
CA PHE A 30 0.30 -5.94 10.76
C PHE A 30 -0.28 -7.13 11.55
N GLY A 31 0.23 -8.32 11.26
CA GLY A 31 -0.09 -9.55 11.98
C GLY A 31 0.97 -10.62 11.72
N MET A 32 1.37 -11.33 12.77
CA MET A 32 2.29 -12.46 12.64
C MET A 32 1.52 -13.75 12.38
N SER A 33 2.20 -14.71 11.75
CA SER A 33 1.72 -16.07 11.54
C SER A 33 2.74 -17.08 12.07
N TYR A 34 2.29 -18.30 12.35
CA TYR A 34 3.18 -19.43 12.68
C TYR A 34 3.82 -20.07 11.44
N THR A 35 3.49 -19.57 10.25
CA THR A 35 4.14 -19.88 8.98
C THR A 35 4.58 -18.58 8.29
N THR A 36 5.36 -18.68 7.22
CA THR A 36 5.83 -17.53 6.45
C THR A 36 5.15 -17.48 5.08
N PHE A 37 4.84 -16.27 4.60
CA PHE A 37 4.28 -16.04 3.28
C PHE A 37 5.20 -15.17 2.43
N ALA A 38 5.29 -15.48 1.14
CA ALA A 38 6.02 -14.69 0.16
C ALA A 38 5.06 -14.17 -0.91
N TYR A 39 5.25 -12.91 -1.29
CA TYR A 39 4.53 -12.25 -2.37
C TYR A 39 5.46 -12.16 -3.59
N ARG A 40 4.97 -12.53 -4.77
CA ARG A 40 5.71 -12.45 -6.04
C ARG A 40 4.79 -12.15 -7.22
N ASN A 41 5.38 -11.83 -8.36
CA ASN A 41 4.70 -11.71 -9.65
C ASN A 41 3.50 -10.74 -9.60
N LEU A 42 3.69 -9.55 -9.01
CA LEU A 42 2.69 -8.48 -9.07
C LEU A 42 2.53 -8.01 -10.53
N VAL A 43 1.31 -8.07 -11.04
CA VAL A 43 0.96 -7.63 -12.39
C VAL A 43 -0.24 -6.69 -12.32
N VAL A 44 -0.08 -5.50 -12.90
CA VAL A 44 -1.18 -4.57 -13.15
C VAL A 44 -1.69 -4.85 -14.56
N GLU A 45 -2.83 -5.52 -14.67
CA GLU A 45 -3.40 -5.94 -15.97
C GLU A 45 -3.96 -4.75 -16.75
N THR A 46 -4.44 -3.73 -16.03
CA THR A 46 -5.01 -2.50 -16.59
C THR A 46 -4.18 -1.29 -16.14
N PRO A 47 -3.02 -1.03 -16.77
CA PRO A 47 -2.13 0.07 -16.38
C PRO A 47 -2.73 1.45 -16.68
N GLU A 48 -3.76 1.52 -17.52
CA GLU A 48 -4.55 2.71 -17.79
C GLU A 48 -6.04 2.35 -17.69
N ILE A 49 -6.81 3.13 -16.94
CA ILE A 49 -8.26 2.92 -16.75
C ILE A 49 -9.04 4.20 -16.98
N ALA A 50 -10.27 4.08 -17.49
CA ALA A 50 -11.22 5.19 -17.55
C ALA A 50 -11.75 5.54 -16.14
N PRO A 51 -12.36 6.72 -15.93
CA PRO A 51 -12.88 7.13 -14.61
C PRO A 51 -14.04 6.25 -14.10
N ASP A 52 -14.71 5.53 -15.00
CA ASP A 52 -15.74 4.53 -14.76
C ASP A 52 -15.23 3.09 -14.99
N GLY A 53 -13.93 2.92 -15.23
CA GLY A 53 -13.28 1.64 -15.44
C GLY A 53 -12.96 0.89 -14.15
N GLU A 54 -12.19 -0.19 -14.30
CA GLU A 54 -11.81 -1.07 -13.20
C GLU A 54 -10.31 -1.35 -13.24
N LEU A 55 -9.65 -1.19 -12.09
CA LEU A 55 -8.26 -1.59 -11.89
C LEU A 55 -8.21 -3.10 -11.59
N LEU A 56 -7.49 -3.83 -12.44
CA LEU A 56 -7.25 -5.27 -12.30
C LEU A 56 -5.77 -5.52 -11.95
N VAL A 57 -5.56 -6.16 -10.80
CA VAL A 57 -4.22 -6.46 -10.27
C VAL A 57 -4.16 -7.91 -9.86
N THR A 58 -3.12 -8.63 -10.26
CA THR A 58 -2.84 -9.97 -9.77
C THR A 58 -1.53 -10.02 -9.00
N VAL A 59 -1.48 -10.86 -7.98
CA VAL A 59 -0.26 -11.17 -7.22
C VAL A 59 -0.27 -12.63 -6.84
N GLU A 60 0.90 -13.24 -6.78
CA GLU A 60 1.03 -14.60 -6.30
C GLU A 60 1.47 -14.61 -4.83
N VAL A 61 0.74 -15.34 -4.00
CA VAL A 61 1.04 -15.53 -2.57
C VAL A 61 1.38 -17.00 -2.33
N ALA A 62 2.55 -17.25 -1.73
CA ALA A 62 3.06 -18.58 -1.45
C ALA A 62 3.27 -18.78 0.04
N ASN A 63 2.82 -19.90 0.60
CA ASN A 63 3.18 -20.32 1.95
C ASN A 63 4.56 -21.01 1.91
N THR A 64 5.58 -20.31 2.40
CA THR A 64 6.98 -20.77 2.38
C THR A 64 7.42 -21.46 3.66
N GLY A 65 6.55 -21.54 4.66
CA GLY A 65 6.85 -22.23 5.91
C GLY A 65 6.41 -23.69 5.93
N SER A 66 6.49 -24.32 7.10
CA SER A 66 6.26 -25.76 7.29
C SER A 66 4.87 -26.11 7.82
N ARG A 67 3.97 -25.12 7.96
CA ARG A 67 2.62 -25.29 8.52
C ARG A 67 1.59 -24.67 7.58
N ALA A 68 0.40 -25.25 7.54
CA ALA A 68 -0.75 -24.57 6.94
C ALA A 68 -1.03 -23.25 7.67
N GLY A 69 -1.49 -22.24 6.94
CA GLY A 69 -1.78 -20.93 7.51
C GLY A 69 -2.76 -20.14 6.67
N SER A 70 -3.25 -19.03 7.23
CA SER A 70 -4.06 -18.06 6.50
C SER A 70 -3.36 -16.71 6.47
N GLU A 71 -3.42 -16.07 5.30
CA GLU A 71 -2.81 -14.78 5.01
C GLU A 71 -3.87 -13.79 4.52
N ILE A 72 -3.73 -12.50 4.85
CA ILE A 72 -4.60 -11.44 4.36
C ILE A 72 -3.78 -10.51 3.47
N ALA A 73 -3.87 -10.74 2.16
CA ALA A 73 -3.24 -9.88 1.16
C ALA A 73 -4.01 -8.57 1.03
N GLN A 74 -3.33 -7.44 1.20
CA GLN A 74 -3.91 -6.10 1.26
C GLN A 74 -3.42 -5.26 0.08
N LEU A 75 -4.33 -4.59 -0.63
CA LEU A 75 -4.04 -3.67 -1.73
C LEU A 75 -4.27 -2.23 -1.27
N TYR A 76 -3.19 -1.46 -1.32
CA TYR A 76 -3.15 -0.04 -1.02
C TYR A 76 -2.94 0.78 -2.28
N VAL A 77 -3.49 1.99 -2.34
CA VAL A 77 -3.23 2.96 -3.41
C VAL A 77 -2.81 4.30 -2.85
N HIS A 78 -2.06 5.05 -3.65
CA HIS A 78 -1.72 6.44 -3.42
C HIS A 78 -1.91 7.23 -4.70
N ASP A 79 -2.61 8.34 -4.56
CA ASP A 79 -2.86 9.28 -5.63
C ASP A 79 -1.72 10.31 -5.64
N LEU A 80 -0.87 10.25 -6.68
CA LEU A 80 0.37 11.04 -6.77
C LEU A 80 0.10 12.48 -7.21
N VAL A 81 -1.03 12.74 -7.85
CA VAL A 81 -1.37 14.04 -8.45
C VAL A 81 -2.83 14.34 -8.15
N ALA A 82 -3.07 15.01 -7.02
CA ALA A 82 -4.41 15.38 -6.59
C ALA A 82 -4.52 16.87 -6.26
N SER A 83 -5.70 17.45 -6.47
CA SER A 83 -6.00 18.84 -6.11
C SER A 83 -6.06 19.10 -4.60
N VAL A 84 -6.05 18.06 -3.78
CA VAL A 84 -5.97 18.13 -2.31
C VAL A 84 -4.95 17.12 -1.79
N THR A 85 -4.33 17.38 -0.65
CA THR A 85 -3.39 16.43 -0.02
C THR A 85 -4.09 15.08 0.21
N ARG A 86 -3.50 14.00 -0.33
CA ARG A 86 -4.02 12.64 -0.22
C ARG A 86 -3.22 11.84 0.82
N PRO A 87 -3.83 10.85 1.49
CA PRO A 87 -3.11 9.92 2.34
C PRO A 87 -2.01 9.18 1.57
N VAL A 88 -0.90 8.91 2.24
CA VAL A 88 0.26 8.25 1.64
C VAL A 88 -0.07 6.82 1.17
N ARG A 89 -1.00 6.12 1.84
CA ARG A 89 -1.54 4.82 1.44
C ARG A 89 -3.00 4.70 1.91
N GLU A 90 -3.91 4.37 1.01
CA GLU A 90 -5.32 4.06 1.30
C GLU A 90 -5.61 2.59 0.96
N LEU A 91 -6.14 1.80 1.89
CA LEU A 91 -6.57 0.42 1.61
C LEU A 91 -7.80 0.44 0.69
N LYS A 92 -7.73 -0.27 -0.45
CA LYS A 92 -8.84 -0.37 -1.41
C LYS A 92 -9.45 -1.77 -1.50
N ALA A 93 -8.64 -2.81 -1.31
CA ALA A 93 -9.12 -4.18 -1.32
C ALA A 93 -8.26 -5.06 -0.43
N PHE A 94 -8.81 -6.17 0.03
CA PHE A 94 -8.07 -7.22 0.72
C PHE A 94 -8.70 -8.57 0.43
N GLN A 95 -7.90 -9.63 0.47
CA GLN A 95 -8.36 -11.01 0.31
C GLN A 95 -7.69 -11.92 1.32
N ARG A 96 -8.50 -12.76 1.98
CA ARG A 96 -8.00 -13.82 2.84
C ARG A 96 -7.79 -15.09 2.01
N VAL A 97 -6.61 -15.68 2.13
CA VAL A 97 -6.27 -16.96 1.51
C VAL A 97 -5.84 -17.94 2.60
N ALA A 98 -6.25 -19.20 2.48
CA ALA A 98 -5.72 -20.31 3.27
C ALA A 98 -4.85 -21.16 2.34
N LEU A 99 -3.63 -21.47 2.79
CA LEU A 99 -2.63 -22.19 2.01
C LEU A 99 -1.98 -23.27 2.88
N ASP A 100 -1.89 -24.48 2.34
CA ASP A 100 -1.05 -25.53 2.92
C ASP A 100 0.44 -25.18 2.78
N ALA A 101 1.31 -25.89 3.51
CA ALA A 101 2.75 -25.69 3.43
C ALA A 101 3.25 -25.95 2.00
N GLY A 102 3.94 -24.97 1.40
CA GLY A 102 4.42 -25.02 0.02
C GLY A 102 3.39 -24.68 -1.05
N GLU A 103 2.11 -24.48 -0.70
CA GLU A 103 1.07 -24.08 -1.66
C GLU A 103 1.27 -22.61 -2.09
N SER A 104 0.97 -22.33 -3.35
CA SER A 104 0.93 -20.97 -3.90
C SER A 104 -0.40 -20.72 -4.60
N ARG A 105 -0.92 -19.50 -4.49
CA ARG A 105 -2.16 -19.08 -5.15
C ARG A 105 -2.03 -17.67 -5.72
N THR A 106 -2.49 -17.49 -6.95
CA THR A 106 -2.65 -16.16 -7.54
C THR A 106 -3.96 -15.55 -7.07
N LEU A 107 -3.87 -14.37 -6.46
CA LEU A 107 -5.00 -13.56 -6.06
C LEU A 107 -5.24 -12.48 -7.12
N ARG A 108 -6.50 -12.21 -7.44
CA ARG A 108 -6.93 -11.18 -8.38
C ARG A 108 -7.77 -10.14 -7.66
N PHE A 109 -7.34 -8.89 -7.68
CA PHE A 109 -8.07 -7.76 -7.15
C PHE A 109 -8.73 -6.99 -8.28
N ALA A 110 -9.98 -6.62 -8.06
CA ALA A 110 -10.78 -5.78 -8.94
C ALA A 110 -11.23 -4.57 -8.13
N VAL A 111 -10.77 -3.38 -8.51
CA VAL A 111 -11.02 -2.12 -7.80
C VAL A 111 -11.66 -1.13 -8.76
N PRO A 112 -12.96 -0.82 -8.59
CA PRO A 112 -13.63 0.19 -9.41
C PRO A 112 -12.95 1.56 -9.29
N ALA A 113 -12.76 2.26 -10.41
CA ALA A 113 -12.11 3.58 -10.43
C ALA A 113 -12.84 4.60 -9.54
N GLU A 114 -14.15 4.52 -9.43
CA GLU A 114 -14.98 5.34 -8.53
C GLU A 114 -14.55 5.25 -7.05
N SER A 115 -13.97 4.12 -6.62
CA SER A 115 -13.48 3.93 -5.25
C SER A 115 -12.18 4.68 -4.98
N LEU A 116 -11.46 5.09 -6.03
CA LEU A 116 -10.23 5.90 -5.96
C LEU A 116 -10.55 7.39 -5.75
N GLY A 117 -11.76 7.81 -6.10
CA GLY A 117 -12.18 9.20 -6.02
C GLY A 117 -12.28 9.73 -4.59
N PHE A 118 -12.05 11.02 -4.44
CA PHE A 118 -12.10 11.73 -3.16
C PHE A 118 -13.15 12.85 -3.18
N THR A 119 -13.49 13.36 -1.99
CA THR A 119 -14.38 14.51 -1.84
C THR A 119 -13.56 15.79 -1.89
N GLY A 120 -13.78 16.61 -2.92
CA GLY A 120 -13.09 17.89 -3.07
C GLY A 120 -13.63 19.00 -2.16
N PRO A 121 -13.04 20.20 -2.22
CA PRO A 121 -13.45 21.36 -1.40
C PRO A 121 -14.90 21.82 -1.66
N ASP A 122 -15.42 21.52 -2.85
CA ASP A 122 -16.79 21.77 -3.28
C ASP A 122 -17.79 20.72 -2.78
N MET A 123 -17.36 19.81 -1.90
CA MET A 123 -18.16 18.70 -1.35
C MET A 123 -18.67 17.72 -2.41
N ARG A 124 -17.99 17.64 -3.55
CA ARG A 124 -18.30 16.70 -4.63
C ARG A 124 -17.27 15.59 -4.70
N ARG A 125 -17.75 14.35 -4.82
CA ARG A 125 -16.91 13.18 -5.10
C ARG A 125 -16.48 13.25 -6.56
N ARG A 126 -15.18 13.14 -6.82
CA ARG A 126 -14.64 13.02 -8.18
C ARG A 126 -13.44 12.09 -8.21
N VAL A 127 -13.23 11.47 -9.36
CA VAL A 127 -11.98 10.80 -9.70
C VAL A 127 -11.24 11.75 -10.62
N GLU A 128 -10.07 12.22 -10.20
CA GLU A 128 -9.22 13.06 -11.04
C GLU A 128 -8.36 12.16 -11.92
N PRO A 129 -8.26 12.42 -13.23
CA PRO A 129 -7.26 11.77 -14.07
C PRO A 129 -5.86 12.05 -13.52
N GLY A 130 -5.03 11.03 -13.45
CA GLY A 130 -3.76 11.13 -12.75
C GLY A 130 -3.01 9.82 -12.65
N ALA A 131 -1.77 9.91 -12.16
CA ALA A 131 -0.93 8.76 -11.88
C ALA A 131 -1.18 8.27 -10.44
N PHE A 132 -1.28 6.96 -10.28
CA PHE A 132 -1.48 6.30 -9.00
C PHE A 132 -0.36 5.27 -8.77
N ALA A 133 0.16 5.24 -7.56
CA ALA A 133 0.99 4.15 -7.07
C ALA A 133 0.10 3.14 -6.33
N LEU A 134 0.47 1.87 -6.36
CA LEU A 134 -0.18 0.82 -5.60
C LEU A 134 0.82 -0.10 -4.92
N TRP A 135 0.39 -0.70 -3.81
CA TRP A 135 1.15 -1.71 -3.10
C TRP A 135 0.26 -2.91 -2.79
N VAL A 136 0.81 -4.11 -2.93
CA VAL A 136 0.16 -5.34 -2.45
C VAL A 136 1.09 -6.08 -1.50
N GLY A 137 0.63 -6.31 -0.27
CA GLY A 137 1.46 -6.91 0.76
C GLY A 137 0.72 -7.28 2.05
N PRO A 138 1.47 -7.70 3.08
CA PRO A 138 0.92 -8.19 4.34
C PRO A 138 0.52 -7.07 5.31
N SER A 139 0.95 -5.83 5.09
CA SER A 139 0.63 -4.69 5.96
C SER A 139 0.74 -3.36 5.20
N SER A 140 0.36 -2.26 5.84
CA SER A 140 0.51 -0.93 5.25
C SER A 140 1.96 -0.47 5.12
N ALA A 141 2.94 -1.19 5.69
CA ALA A 141 4.37 -0.83 5.63
C ALA A 141 5.14 -1.62 4.57
N GLU A 142 4.66 -2.79 4.17
CA GLU A 142 5.38 -3.75 3.33
C GLU A 142 4.57 -4.15 2.09
N GLY A 143 5.25 -4.53 1.01
CA GLY A 143 4.59 -5.07 -0.18
C GLY A 143 5.34 -4.83 -1.48
N LEU A 144 4.84 -5.46 -2.54
CA LEU A 144 5.28 -5.21 -3.91
C LEU A 144 4.61 -3.94 -4.43
N GLU A 145 5.37 -3.11 -5.15
CA GLU A 145 4.91 -1.84 -5.69
C GLU A 145 4.59 -1.94 -7.19
N GLY A 146 3.54 -1.24 -7.61
CA GLY A 146 3.16 -1.05 -9.01
C GLY A 146 2.58 0.34 -9.25
N ALA A 147 2.24 0.65 -10.50
CA ALA A 147 1.64 1.93 -10.86
C ALA A 147 0.61 1.76 -11.98
N PHE A 148 -0.34 2.69 -12.03
CA PHE A 148 -1.35 2.80 -13.09
C PHE A 148 -1.78 4.27 -13.25
N ALA A 149 -2.58 4.56 -14.27
CA ALA A 149 -3.14 5.89 -14.49
C ALA A 149 -4.65 5.84 -14.72
N VAL A 150 -5.36 6.87 -14.25
CA VAL A 150 -6.75 7.15 -14.65
C VAL A 150 -6.72 8.20 -15.74
N ARG A 151 -7.41 7.98 -16.86
CA ARG A 151 -7.48 8.90 -18.01
C ARG A 151 -8.92 9.20 -18.43
#